data_AF-U4UQ96-F1
#
_entry.id   AF-U4UQ96-F1
#
_cell.length_a   1.000
_cell.length_b   1.000
_cell.length_c   1.000
_cell.angle_alpha   90.00
_cell.angle_beta   90.00
_cell.angle_gamma   90.00
#
_symmetry.space_group_name_H-M   'P 1'
#
loop_
_entity.id
_entity.type
_entity.pdbx_description
1 polymer ?
#
loop_
_entity_poly.entity_id
_entity_poly.type
_entity_poly.pdbx_seq_one_letter_code
_entity_poly.pdbx_strand_id
1 'polypeptide(L)'
;MISSSLVGTFPWQFMFQDNKILKNMYAMYSKLMLGYFTLFVFSQQLELLILITDEEVMRNAIFANISVTPIYTITLAKQLIMMLNSSFRATIKQIIDTEKCKSPIEDDEVFEIELRIVQRSNKLVKYYGLMMFVLGTLYCVKPILMTPNIVSSGNTTKAIGFFPLSSWFPFDEQKHYPYAYMWQTLSLLQGTMYVTTTDILMFNLIVFTAVQLRKLKHLLKNFVHYKERFMTLYNIVDDEQAAKITLIYFIRRHKEIIEYIMIYI
;
A
#
# COMPACT_ATOMS: atom_id res chain seq x y z
N MET A 1 -1.43 6.90 5.81
CA MET A 1 -2.86 6.82 6.17
C MET A 1 -3.74 7.72 5.30
N ILE A 2 -3.51 9.05 5.26
CA ILE A 2 -4.36 10.01 4.51
C ILE A 2 -4.42 9.73 2.99
N SER A 3 -3.29 9.44 2.36
CA SER A 3 -3.26 9.09 0.92
C SER A 3 -4.02 7.81 0.62
N SER A 4 -3.81 6.76 1.41
CA SER A 4 -4.53 5.49 1.29
C SER A 4 -6.03 5.64 1.56
N SER A 5 -6.42 6.54 2.48
CA SER A 5 -7.82 6.78 2.75
C SER A 5 -8.52 7.49 1.59
N LEU A 6 -7.89 8.52 1.00
CA LEU A 6 -8.44 9.25 -0.15
C LEU A 6 -8.68 8.37 -1.38
N VAL A 7 -7.83 7.37 -1.63
CA VAL A 7 -7.94 6.46 -2.78
C VAL A 7 -8.93 5.32 -2.51
N GLY A 8 -9.35 5.11 -1.26
CA GLY A 8 -10.24 4.02 -0.87
C GLY A 8 -9.53 2.69 -0.59
N THR A 9 -8.19 2.69 -0.48
CA THR A 9 -7.37 1.49 -0.21
C THR A 9 -7.20 1.18 1.28
N PHE A 10 -7.52 2.13 2.17
CA PHE A 10 -7.43 1.92 3.61
C PHE A 10 -8.69 1.22 4.16
N PRO A 11 -8.58 0.27 5.12
CA PRO A 11 -9.74 -0.44 5.64
C PRO A 11 -10.76 0.50 6.32
N TRP A 12 -11.99 0.50 5.84
CA TRP A 12 -13.05 1.42 6.28
C TRP A 12 -13.43 1.27 7.77
N GLN A 13 -13.08 0.14 8.39
CA GLN A 13 -13.38 -0.13 9.80
C GLN A 13 -12.68 0.86 10.75
N PHE A 14 -11.55 1.43 10.32
CA PHE A 14 -10.73 2.36 11.12
C PHE A 14 -10.99 3.84 10.81
N MET A 15 -11.79 4.14 9.77
CA MET A 15 -12.14 5.52 9.41
C MET A 15 -13.45 5.95 10.07
N PHE A 16 -13.50 7.22 10.50
CA PHE A 16 -14.71 7.85 11.06
C PHE A 16 -15.39 7.02 12.15
N GLN A 17 -14.63 6.51 13.13
CA GLN A 17 -15.13 5.63 14.19
C GLN A 17 -16.30 6.25 14.97
N ASP A 18 -16.29 7.58 15.13
CA ASP A 18 -17.31 8.32 15.89
C ASP A 18 -18.58 8.62 15.09
N ASN A 19 -18.55 8.50 13.75
CA ASN A 19 -19.69 8.82 12.88
C ASN A 19 -20.05 7.67 11.94
N LYS A 20 -21.13 6.95 12.30
CA LYS A 20 -21.63 5.79 11.55
C LYS A 20 -22.02 6.10 10.10
N ILE A 21 -22.53 7.30 9.82
CA ILE A 21 -22.95 7.69 8.46
C ILE A 21 -21.72 7.85 7.57
N LEU A 22 -20.74 8.64 8.01
CA LEU A 22 -19.49 8.86 7.27
C LEU A 22 -18.72 7.54 7.06
N LYS A 23 -18.71 6.67 8.07
CA LYS A 23 -18.12 5.33 7.97
C LYS A 23 -18.78 4.49 6.87
N ASN A 24 -20.11 4.47 6.81
CA ASN A 24 -20.85 3.71 5.80
C ASN A 24 -20.64 4.28 4.39
N MET A 25 -20.64 5.61 4.24
CA MET A 25 -20.33 6.27 2.96
C MET A 25 -18.92 5.90 2.49
N TYR A 26 -17.94 5.95 3.39
CA TYR A 26 -16.57 5.57 3.08
C TYR A 26 -16.44 4.07 2.72
N ALA A 27 -17.16 3.20 3.43
CA ALA A 27 -17.18 1.77 3.13
C ALA A 27 -17.77 1.49 1.73
N MET A 28 -18.84 2.19 1.35
CA MET A 28 -19.42 2.08 0.01
C MET A 28 -18.44 2.57 -1.05
N TYR A 29 -17.83 3.74 -0.85
CA TYR A 29 -16.81 4.29 -1.74
C TYR A 29 -15.64 3.33 -1.94
N SER A 30 -15.06 2.81 -0.86
CA SER A 30 -13.93 1.87 -0.90
C SER A 30 -14.29 0.58 -1.65
N LYS A 31 -15.49 0.03 -1.44
CA LYS A 31 -15.97 -1.16 -2.17
C LYS A 31 -16.18 -0.89 -3.65
N LEU A 32 -16.74 0.26 -4.02
CA LEU A 32 -16.92 0.65 -5.41
C LEU A 32 -15.58 0.81 -6.13
N MET A 33 -14.61 1.48 -5.49
CA MET A 33 -13.27 1.66 -6.05
C MET A 33 -12.53 0.32 -6.21
N LEU A 34 -12.64 -0.59 -5.22
CA LEU A 34 -12.08 -1.94 -5.31
C LEU A 34 -12.77 -2.77 -6.41
N GLY A 35 -14.10 -2.68 -6.53
CA GLY A 35 -14.87 -3.34 -7.57
C GLY A 35 -14.46 -2.87 -8.97
N TYR A 36 -14.32 -1.56 -9.16
CA TYR A 36 -13.80 -0.99 -10.39
C TYR A 36 -12.39 -1.49 -10.72
N PHE A 37 -11.48 -1.46 -9.75
CA PHE A 37 -10.11 -1.95 -9.96
C PHE A 37 -10.08 -3.44 -10.29
N THR A 38 -10.95 -4.24 -9.68
CA THR A 38 -11.09 -5.68 -9.97
C THR A 38 -11.56 -5.93 -11.39
N LEU A 39 -12.59 -5.20 -11.84
CA LEU A 39 -13.07 -5.29 -13.22
C LEU A 39 -11.98 -4.89 -14.23
N PHE A 40 -11.22 -3.84 -13.91
CA PHE A 40 -10.11 -3.42 -14.74
C PHE A 40 -9.01 -4.49 -14.83
N VAL A 41 -8.56 -5.07 -13.71
CA VAL A 41 -7.60 -6.18 -13.72
C VAL A 41 -8.12 -7.36 -14.54
N PHE A 42 -9.39 -7.71 -14.40
CA PHE A 42 -10.00 -8.77 -15.20
C PHE A 42 -9.97 -8.46 -16.71
N SER A 43 -10.26 -7.21 -17.11
CA SER A 43 -10.17 -6.79 -18.51
C SER A 43 -8.75 -6.89 -19.09
N GLN A 44 -7.72 -6.65 -18.29
CA GLN A 44 -6.33 -6.82 -18.72
C GLN A 44 -5.94 -8.29 -18.89
N GLN A 45 -6.48 -9.16 -18.04
CA GLN A 45 -6.24 -10.61 -18.15
C GLN A 45 -6.91 -11.19 -19.40
N LEU A 46 -8.13 -10.73 -19.72
CA LEU A 46 -8.81 -11.09 -20.96
C LEU A 46 -8.03 -10.62 -22.19
N GLU A 47 -7.54 -9.39 -22.18
CA GLU A 47 -6.74 -8.84 -23.27
C GLU A 47 -5.45 -9.62 -23.48
N LEU A 48 -4.74 -9.97 -22.39
CA LEU A 48 -3.56 -10.80 -22.46
C LEU A 48 -3.87 -12.19 -23.06
N LEU A 49 -5.01 -12.78 -22.70
CA LEU A 49 -5.45 -14.07 -23.27
C LEU A 49 -5.71 -13.94 -24.77
N ILE A 50 -6.40 -12.88 -25.20
CA ILE A 50 -6.69 -12.62 -26.61
C ILE A 50 -5.38 -12.46 -27.40
N LEU A 51 -4.46 -11.62 -26.92
CA LEU A 51 -3.16 -11.38 -27.56
C LEU A 51 -2.28 -12.63 -27.69
N ILE A 52 -2.42 -13.60 -26.77
CA ILE A 52 -1.69 -14.87 -26.83
C ILE A 52 -2.35 -15.84 -27.83
N THR A 53 -3.68 -15.79 -27.97
CA THR A 53 -4.45 -16.66 -28.88
C THR A 53 -4.54 -16.14 -30.31
N ASP A 54 -4.17 -14.89 -30.55
CA ASP A 54 -4.23 -14.26 -31.87
C ASP A 54 -3.24 -14.89 -32.87
N GLU A 55 -3.64 -15.00 -34.14
CA GLU A 55 -2.85 -15.64 -35.19
C GLU A 55 -1.59 -14.80 -35.54
N GLU A 56 -1.69 -13.48 -35.40
CA GLU A 56 -0.57 -12.55 -35.55
C GLU A 56 0.05 -12.22 -34.19
N VAL A 57 1.06 -13.00 -33.78
CA VAL A 57 1.75 -12.82 -32.48
C VAL A 57 2.51 -11.48 -32.44
N MET A 58 1.87 -10.45 -31.89
CA MET A 58 2.48 -9.16 -31.58
C MET A 58 3.35 -9.26 -30.31
N ARG A 59 4.55 -9.86 -30.44
CA ARG A 59 5.47 -10.12 -29.31
C ARG A 59 5.67 -8.90 -28.39
N ASN A 60 5.85 -7.71 -28.96
CA ASN A 60 6.06 -6.49 -28.17
C ASN A 60 4.85 -6.13 -27.29
N ALA A 61 3.64 -6.32 -27.78
CA ALA A 61 2.40 -6.07 -27.04
C ALA A 61 2.21 -7.11 -25.92
N ILE A 62 2.55 -8.37 -26.19
CA ILE A 62 2.51 -9.45 -25.19
C ILE A 62 3.49 -9.17 -24.04
N PHE A 63 4.75 -8.83 -24.35
CA PHE A 63 5.75 -8.52 -23.32
C PHE A 63 5.37 -7.28 -22.48
N ALA A 64 4.81 -6.25 -23.12
CA ALA A 64 4.34 -5.07 -22.39
C ALA A 64 3.20 -5.41 -21.41
N ASN A 65 2.22 -6.22 -21.84
CA ASN A 65 1.13 -6.66 -20.98
C ASN A 65 1.60 -7.57 -19.85
N ILE A 66 2.43 -8.57 -20.14
CA ILE A 66 3.00 -9.46 -19.13
C ILE A 66 3.82 -8.68 -18.09
N SER A 67 4.38 -7.52 -18.44
CA SER A 67 5.14 -6.69 -17.49
C SER A 67 4.22 -5.93 -16.50
N VAL A 68 3.02 -5.53 -16.94
CA VAL A 68 2.12 -4.66 -16.15
C VAL A 68 1.06 -5.46 -15.41
N THR A 69 0.44 -6.44 -16.07
CA THR A 69 -0.69 -7.20 -15.53
C THR A 69 -0.39 -7.91 -14.19
N PRO A 70 0.81 -8.52 -13.97
CA PRO A 70 1.15 -9.10 -12.68
C PRO A 70 1.23 -8.08 -11.54
N ILE A 71 1.69 -6.85 -11.82
CA ILE A 71 1.80 -5.79 -10.81
C ILE A 71 0.41 -5.46 -10.25
N TYR A 72 -0.59 -5.29 -11.13
CA TYR A 72 -1.96 -4.99 -10.70
C TYR A 72 -2.65 -6.22 -10.08
N THR A 73 -2.33 -7.42 -10.55
CA THR A 73 -2.84 -8.67 -9.95
C THR A 73 -2.34 -8.86 -8.51
N ILE A 74 -1.03 -8.66 -8.27
CA ILE A 74 -0.46 -8.72 -6.92
C ILE A 74 -1.05 -7.62 -6.04
N THR A 75 -1.25 -6.42 -6.59
CA THR A 75 -1.86 -5.30 -5.86
C THR A 75 -3.30 -5.61 -5.48
N LEU A 76 -4.08 -6.21 -6.37
CA LEU A 76 -5.44 -6.65 -6.08
C LEU A 76 -5.44 -7.70 -4.96
N ALA A 77 -4.55 -8.69 -5.01
CA ALA A 77 -4.40 -9.69 -3.96
C ALA A 77 -4.07 -9.04 -2.60
N LYS A 78 -3.09 -8.11 -2.55
CA LYS A 78 -2.76 -7.36 -1.34
C LYS A 78 -3.99 -6.61 -0.80
N GLN A 79 -4.73 -5.91 -1.65
CA GLN A 79 -5.93 -5.15 -1.26
C GLN A 79 -7.04 -6.05 -0.72
N LEU A 80 -7.28 -7.22 -1.34
CA LEU A 80 -8.24 -8.20 -0.83
C LEU A 80 -7.82 -8.73 0.54
N ILE A 81 -6.54 -9.04 0.74
CA ILE A 81 -6.01 -9.45 2.06
C ILE A 81 -6.26 -8.34 3.08
N MET A 82 -5.90 -7.08 2.77
CA MET A 82 -6.08 -5.96 3.69
C MET A 82 -7.54 -5.74 4.11
N MET A 83 -8.48 -5.92 3.18
CA MET A 83 -9.90 -5.67 3.42
C MET A 83 -10.59 -6.85 4.12
N LEU A 84 -10.26 -8.09 3.73
CA LEU A 84 -10.98 -9.29 4.15
C LEU A 84 -10.32 -9.99 5.35
N ASN A 85 -8.99 -10.01 5.43
CA ASN A 85 -8.27 -10.75 6.46
C ASN A 85 -8.41 -10.07 7.85
N SER A 86 -8.97 -10.80 8.82
CA SER A 86 -9.10 -10.35 10.20
C SER A 86 -7.77 -10.16 10.91
N SER A 87 -6.77 -10.98 10.55
CA SER A 87 -5.42 -10.93 11.10
C SER A 87 -4.75 -9.60 10.78
N PHE A 88 -4.78 -9.19 9.49
CA PHE A 88 -4.25 -7.89 9.07
C PHE A 88 -4.94 -6.72 9.78
N ARG A 89 -6.27 -6.79 9.97
CA ARG A 89 -6.99 -5.77 10.75
C ARG A 89 -6.56 -5.74 12.21
N ALA A 90 -6.31 -6.89 12.82
CA ALA A 90 -5.79 -6.96 14.18
C ALA A 90 -4.42 -6.28 14.29
N THR A 91 -3.54 -6.48 13.31
CA THR A 91 -2.24 -5.80 13.19
C THR A 91 -2.39 -4.28 13.14
N ILE A 92 -3.25 -3.76 12.24
CA ILE A 92 -3.49 -2.31 12.14
C ILE A 92 -4.05 -1.75 13.45
N LYS A 93 -4.96 -2.47 14.09
CA LYS A 93 -5.51 -2.07 15.38
C LYS A 93 -4.42 -2.01 16.46
N GLN A 94 -3.55 -3.02 16.54
CA GLN A 94 -2.42 -3.05 17.48
C GLN A 94 -1.49 -1.85 17.27
N ILE A 95 -1.20 -1.46 16.03
CA ILE A 95 -0.40 -0.27 15.72
C ILE A 95 -1.07 0.98 16.27
N ILE A 96 -2.36 1.20 15.95
CA ILE A 96 -3.12 2.36 16.40
C ILE A 96 -3.17 2.43 17.93
N ASP A 97 -3.38 1.29 18.59
CA ASP A 97 -3.44 1.21 20.05
C ASP A 97 -2.06 1.49 20.68
N THR A 98 -0.97 1.01 20.05
CA THR A 98 0.42 1.28 20.47
C THR A 98 0.79 2.75 20.31
N GLU A 99 0.42 3.39 19.20
CA GLU A 99 0.68 4.81 18.95
C GLU A 99 -0.11 5.72 19.92
N LYS A 100 -1.31 5.30 20.32
CA LYS A 100 -2.11 6.02 21.33
C LYS A 100 -1.55 5.84 22.74
N CYS A 101 -1.02 4.66 23.06
CA CYS A 101 -0.53 4.33 24.39
C CYS A 101 0.95 4.71 24.53
N LYS A 102 1.25 5.98 24.78
CA LYS A 102 2.60 6.40 25.16
C LYS A 102 2.99 5.76 26.50
N SER A 103 4.03 4.93 26.49
CA SER A 103 4.53 4.31 27.72
C SER A 103 5.12 5.40 28.62
N PRO A 104 4.73 5.47 29.92
CA PRO A 104 5.24 6.47 30.86
C PRO A 104 6.75 6.36 31.13
N ILE A 105 7.34 5.23 30.75
CA ILE A 105 8.78 4.93 30.91
C ILE A 105 9.61 5.44 29.71
N GLU A 106 9.01 5.78 28.57
CA GLU A 106 9.76 6.28 27.41
C GLU A 106 10.23 7.73 27.66
N ASP A 107 11.51 8.02 27.43
CA ASP A 107 12.11 9.36 27.46
C ASP A 107 12.05 10.04 26.09
N ASP A 108 12.48 11.30 26.08
CA ASP A 108 12.64 12.09 24.86
C ASP A 108 13.63 11.45 23.88
N GLU A 109 14.63 10.69 24.35
CA GLU A 109 15.57 9.97 23.47
C GLU A 109 14.87 8.85 22.67
N VAL A 110 13.99 8.07 23.31
CA VAL A 110 13.17 7.06 22.62
C VAL A 110 12.23 7.71 21.61
N PHE A 111 11.67 8.89 21.94
CA PHE A 111 10.85 9.66 21.01
C PHE A 111 11.67 10.21 19.83
N GLU A 112 12.89 10.68 20.06
CA GLU A 112 13.79 11.12 18.99
C GLU A 112 14.18 10.00 18.03
N ILE A 113 14.40 8.77 18.55
CA ILE A 113 14.70 7.60 17.71
C ILE A 113 13.55 7.35 16.73
N GLU A 114 12.31 7.38 17.23
CA GLU A 114 11.11 7.26 16.41
C GLU A 114 11.01 8.40 15.39
N LEU A 115 11.15 9.65 15.85
CA LEU A 115 11.04 10.84 15.00
C LEU A 115 12.04 10.79 13.82
N ARG A 116 13.31 10.44 14.10
CA ARG A 116 14.36 10.32 13.06
C ARG A 116 14.01 9.29 12.00
N ILE A 117 13.46 8.14 12.41
CA ILE A 117 13.09 7.07 11.48
C ILE A 117 11.85 7.45 10.67
N VAL A 118 10.84 8.02 11.33
CA VAL A 118 9.59 8.49 10.68
C VAL A 118 9.90 9.60 9.66
N GLN A 119 10.76 10.55 9.99
CA GLN A 119 11.21 11.60 9.06
C GLN A 119 11.91 11.02 7.83
N ARG A 120 12.83 10.07 8.04
CA ARG A 120 13.51 9.38 6.93
C ARG A 120 12.53 8.59 6.07
N SER A 121 11.61 7.86 6.69
CA SER A 121 10.55 7.10 5.99
C SER A 121 9.67 8.04 5.17
N ASN A 122 9.19 9.13 5.75
CA ASN A 122 8.38 10.13 5.07
C ASN A 122 9.09 10.74 3.85
N LYS A 123 10.41 10.97 3.94
CA LYS A 123 11.19 11.45 2.79
C LYS A 123 11.22 10.40 1.66
N LEU A 124 11.46 9.13 1.98
CA LEU A 124 11.44 8.03 1.01
C LEU A 124 10.07 7.85 0.37
N VAL A 125 8.99 7.88 1.16
CA VAL A 125 7.60 7.78 0.69
C VAL A 125 7.27 8.93 -0.26
N LYS A 126 7.70 10.16 0.03
CA LYS A 126 7.52 11.31 -0.87
C LYS A 126 8.26 11.13 -2.20
N TYR A 127 9.51 10.67 -2.18
CA TYR A 127 10.25 10.40 -3.41
C TYR A 127 9.63 9.29 -4.25
N TYR A 128 9.22 8.19 -3.60
CA TYR A 128 8.55 7.09 -4.28
C TYR A 128 7.22 7.54 -4.90
N GLY A 129 6.40 8.30 -4.15
CA GLY A 129 5.15 8.87 -4.67
C GLY A 129 5.38 9.82 -5.86
N LEU A 130 6.41 10.66 -5.80
CA LEU A 130 6.78 11.54 -6.92
C LEU A 130 7.22 10.73 -8.15
N MET A 131 8.05 9.70 -7.96
CA MET A 131 8.49 8.81 -9.03
C MET A 131 7.30 8.11 -9.70
N MET A 132 6.37 7.57 -8.91
CA MET A 132 5.16 6.92 -9.43
C MET A 132 4.25 7.90 -10.16
N PHE A 133 4.13 9.14 -9.66
CA PHE A 133 3.39 10.20 -10.36
C PHE A 133 4.01 10.52 -11.72
N VAL A 134 5.33 10.72 -11.78
CA VAL A 134 6.06 10.97 -13.04
C VAL A 134 5.92 9.79 -14.01
N LEU A 135 6.02 8.55 -13.52
CA LEU A 135 5.80 7.37 -14.35
C LEU A 135 4.37 7.33 -14.90
N GLY A 136 3.37 7.55 -14.04
CA GLY A 136 1.97 7.58 -14.47
C GLY A 136 1.70 8.63 -15.55
N THR A 137 2.23 9.84 -15.39
CA THR A 137 2.07 10.90 -16.41
C THR A 137 2.78 10.57 -17.71
N LEU A 138 3.98 9.97 -17.67
CA LEU A 138 4.68 9.51 -18.87
C LEU A 138 3.88 8.44 -19.63
N TYR A 139 3.25 7.49 -18.93
CA TYR A 139 2.37 6.50 -19.55
C TYR A 139 1.11 7.14 -20.16
N CYS A 140 0.56 8.19 -19.56
CA CYS A 140 -0.54 8.95 -20.13
C CYS A 140 -0.14 9.79 -21.35
N VAL A 141 1.11 10.28 -21.44
CA VAL A 141 1.54 11.15 -22.54
C VAL A 141 2.08 10.35 -23.73
N LYS A 142 2.73 9.21 -23.46
CA LYS A 142 3.36 8.34 -24.48
C LYS A 142 2.46 8.06 -25.70
N PRO A 143 1.17 7.67 -25.55
CA PRO A 143 0.35 7.32 -26.71
C PRO A 143 -0.01 8.53 -27.58
N ILE A 144 -0.04 9.74 -27.01
CA ILE A 144 -0.28 10.99 -27.76
C ILE A 144 0.93 11.33 -28.65
N LEU A 145 2.13 10.98 -28.19
CA LEU A 145 3.37 11.24 -28.93
C LEU A 145 3.69 10.16 -29.97
N MET A 146 3.05 9.00 -29.90
CA MET A 146 3.28 7.90 -30.83
C MET A 146 2.43 8.06 -32.09
N THR A 147 3.06 7.89 -33.25
CA THR A 147 2.36 7.88 -34.55
C THR A 147 1.57 6.59 -34.71
N PRO A 148 0.26 6.63 -35.02
CA PRO A 148 -0.59 5.43 -35.09
C PRO A 148 -0.07 4.42 -36.12
N ASN A 149 -0.21 3.14 -35.79
CA ASN A 149 0.17 2.06 -36.71
C ASN A 149 -0.90 1.92 -37.79
N ILE A 150 -0.50 1.89 -39.06
CA ILE A 150 -1.41 1.62 -40.18
C ILE A 150 -1.39 0.11 -40.42
N VAL A 151 -2.48 -0.57 -40.07
CA VAL A 151 -2.63 -2.01 -40.31
C VAL A 151 -3.61 -2.21 -41.46
N SER A 152 -3.21 -3.02 -42.45
CA SER A 152 -4.07 -3.42 -43.56
C SER A 152 -4.72 -4.76 -43.20
N SER A 153 -6.02 -4.74 -42.90
CA SER A 153 -6.80 -5.96 -42.73
C SER A 153 -7.71 -6.13 -43.94
N GLY A 154 -7.39 -7.11 -44.79
CA GLY A 154 -8.06 -7.31 -46.08
C GLY A 154 -7.94 -6.08 -47.00
N ASN A 155 -9.08 -5.58 -47.49
CA ASN A 155 -9.17 -4.38 -48.36
C ASN A 155 -9.26 -3.05 -47.59
N THR A 156 -9.13 -3.05 -46.25
CA THR A 156 -9.27 -1.83 -45.44
C THR A 156 -7.99 -1.52 -44.67
N THR A 157 -7.48 -0.31 -44.85
CA THR A 157 -6.42 0.27 -44.00
C THR A 157 -7.07 0.97 -42.80
N LYS A 158 -6.74 0.50 -41.60
CA LYS A 158 -7.16 1.12 -40.35
C LYS A 158 -5.94 1.67 -39.61
N ALA A 159 -6.04 2.91 -39.14
CA ALA A 159 -5.06 3.48 -38.22
C ALA A 159 -5.40 3.02 -36.80
N ILE A 160 -4.51 2.25 -36.18
CA ILE A 160 -4.63 1.78 -34.80
C ILE A 160 -3.91 2.80 -33.91
N GLY A 161 -4.70 3.52 -33.12
CA GLY A 161 -4.19 4.41 -32.08
C GLY A 161 -3.65 3.63 -30.88
N PHE A 162 -2.64 4.18 -30.22
CA PHE A 162 -2.06 3.57 -29.02
C PHE A 162 -2.85 3.94 -27.78
N PHE A 163 -2.98 3.00 -26.86
CA PHE A 163 -3.57 3.25 -25.55
C PHE A 163 -2.51 3.27 -24.43
N PRO A 164 -2.75 3.99 -23.32
CA PRO A 164 -1.82 4.03 -22.18
C PRO A 164 -1.59 2.65 -21.55
N LEU A 165 -2.62 1.82 -21.55
CA LEU A 165 -2.62 0.43 -21.09
C LEU A 165 -3.24 -0.46 -22.17
N SER A 166 -3.08 -1.76 -22.04
CA SER A 166 -3.80 -2.71 -22.88
C SER A 166 -4.82 -3.41 -21.97
N SER A 167 -6.07 -3.33 -22.38
CA SER A 167 -7.24 -3.80 -21.64
C SER A 167 -8.37 -4.05 -22.62
N TRP A 168 -9.11 -5.13 -22.41
CA TRP A 168 -10.18 -5.51 -23.31
C TRP A 168 -11.43 -4.65 -23.12
N PHE A 169 -12.07 -4.27 -24.22
CA PHE A 169 -13.36 -3.57 -24.23
C PHE A 169 -14.43 -4.37 -24.96
N PRO A 170 -15.71 -4.34 -24.50
CA PRO A 170 -16.83 -4.97 -25.18
C PRO A 170 -17.33 -4.18 -26.41
N PHE A 171 -16.54 -3.25 -26.95
CA PHE A 171 -16.88 -2.40 -28.09
C PHE A 171 -15.62 -2.08 -28.91
N ASP A 172 -15.81 -1.58 -30.14
CA ASP A 172 -14.70 -1.15 -31.00
C ASP A 172 -14.03 0.12 -30.45
N GLU A 173 -12.89 -0.09 -29.80
CA GLU A 173 -12.08 0.94 -29.17
C GLU A 173 -11.52 1.97 -30.17
N GLN A 174 -11.26 1.58 -31.41
CA GLN A 174 -10.73 2.48 -32.43
C GLN A 174 -11.83 3.38 -32.99
N LYS A 175 -13.06 2.88 -33.10
CA LYS A 175 -14.24 3.69 -33.46
C LYS A 175 -14.60 4.71 -32.38
N HIS A 176 -14.42 4.37 -31.11
CA HIS A 176 -14.73 5.21 -29.96
C HIS A 176 -13.49 5.66 -29.18
N TYR A 177 -12.40 5.91 -29.92
CA TYR A 177 -11.07 6.20 -29.37
C TYR A 177 -11.03 7.23 -28.21
N PRO A 178 -11.64 8.43 -28.29
CA PRO A 178 -11.52 9.41 -27.20
C PRO A 178 -12.13 8.92 -25.88
N TYR A 179 -13.22 8.13 -25.95
CA TYR A 179 -13.87 7.58 -24.77
C TYR A 179 -13.06 6.42 -24.17
N ALA A 180 -12.58 5.52 -25.02
CA ALA A 180 -11.70 4.43 -24.60
C ALA A 180 -10.40 4.97 -23.97
N TYR A 181 -9.82 6.00 -24.58
CA TYR A 181 -8.62 6.66 -24.09
C TYR A 181 -8.81 7.34 -22.73
N MET A 182 -9.91 8.08 -22.55
CA MET A 182 -10.25 8.71 -21.27
C MET A 182 -10.45 7.66 -20.18
N TRP A 183 -11.19 6.59 -20.47
CA TRP A 183 -11.41 5.49 -19.54
C TRP A 183 -10.10 4.81 -19.11
N GLN A 184 -9.24 4.50 -20.08
CA GLN A 184 -7.93 3.92 -19.85
C GLN A 184 -7.02 4.82 -19.02
N THR A 185 -7.04 6.12 -19.29
CA THR A 185 -6.28 7.12 -18.52
C THR A 185 -6.74 7.15 -17.06
N LEU A 186 -8.06 7.15 -16.82
CA LEU A 186 -8.62 7.07 -15.46
C LEU A 186 -8.23 5.75 -14.77
N SER A 187 -8.30 4.64 -15.49
CA SER A 187 -7.92 3.31 -14.99
C SER A 187 -6.43 3.26 -14.62
N LEU A 188 -5.56 3.83 -15.46
CA LEU A 188 -4.13 3.94 -15.21
C LEU A 188 -3.83 4.79 -13.98
N LEU A 189 -4.46 5.96 -13.86
CA LEU A 189 -4.29 6.83 -12.69
C LEU A 189 -4.75 6.13 -11.41
N GLN A 190 -5.92 5.49 -11.44
CA GLN A 190 -6.42 4.72 -10.31
C GLN A 190 -5.50 3.55 -9.97
N GLY A 191 -5.10 2.74 -10.96
CA GLY A 191 -4.21 1.60 -10.76
C GLY A 191 -2.87 2.00 -10.19
N THR A 192 -2.28 3.09 -10.70
CA THR A 192 -1.03 3.66 -10.19
C THR A 192 -1.17 4.13 -8.74
N MET A 193 -2.27 4.80 -8.40
CA MET A 193 -2.55 5.22 -7.02
C MET A 193 -2.80 4.04 -6.09
N TYR A 194 -3.47 2.99 -6.58
CA TYR A 194 -3.68 1.74 -5.84
C TYR A 194 -2.35 1.05 -5.52
N VAL A 195 -1.49 0.83 -6.52
CA VAL A 195 -0.14 0.26 -6.34
C VAL A 195 0.64 1.09 -5.32
N THR A 196 0.75 2.40 -5.57
CA THR A 196 1.56 3.32 -4.78
C THR A 196 1.10 3.35 -3.32
N THR A 197 -0.20 3.50 -3.06
CA THR A 197 -0.72 3.59 -1.69
C THR A 197 -0.66 2.25 -0.95
N THR A 198 -0.81 1.13 -1.65
CA THR A 198 -0.66 -0.21 -1.08
C THR A 198 0.79 -0.45 -0.65
N ASP A 199 1.75 -0.20 -1.55
CA ASP A 199 3.15 -0.43 -1.27
C ASP A 199 3.70 0.50 -0.19
N ILE A 200 3.26 1.77 -0.16
CA ILE A 200 3.57 2.70 0.94
C ILE A 200 3.01 2.16 2.27
N LEU A 201 1.79 1.63 2.29
CA LEU A 201 1.23 1.08 3.52
C LEU A 201 2.05 -0.12 3.99
N MET A 202 2.33 -1.08 3.12
CA MET A 202 3.13 -2.27 3.44
C MET A 202 4.54 -1.89 3.93
N PHE A 203 5.18 -0.92 3.28
CA PHE A 203 6.46 -0.38 3.71
C PHE A 203 6.38 0.23 5.12
N ASN A 204 5.34 1.01 5.42
CA ASN A 204 5.18 1.60 6.74
C ASN A 204 4.94 0.56 7.84
N LEU A 205 4.30 -0.58 7.56
CA LEU A 205 4.16 -1.69 8.51
C LEU A 205 5.53 -2.30 8.88
N ILE A 206 6.43 -2.42 7.91
CA ILE A 206 7.81 -2.88 8.14
C ILE A 206 8.59 -1.83 8.95
N VAL A 207 8.46 -0.55 8.57
CA VAL A 207 9.13 0.56 9.28
C VAL A 207 8.66 0.62 10.74
N PHE A 208 7.37 0.46 11.02
CA PHE A 208 6.84 0.42 12.38
C PHE A 208 7.53 -0.65 13.23
N THR A 209 7.66 -1.86 12.69
CA THR A 209 8.37 -2.97 13.37
C THR A 209 9.83 -2.60 13.65
N ALA A 210 10.51 -2.02 12.66
CA ALA A 210 11.89 -1.58 12.80
C ALA A 210 12.07 -0.48 13.87
N VAL A 211 11.09 0.43 14.00
CA VAL A 211 11.04 1.43 15.07
C VAL A 211 10.92 0.72 16.42
N GLN A 212 9.95 -0.18 16.60
CA GLN A 212 9.74 -0.87 17.87
C GLN A 212 10.97 -1.69 18.30
N LEU A 213 11.65 -2.36 17.37
CA LEU A 213 12.90 -3.07 17.64
C LEU A 213 14.03 -2.13 18.08
N ARG A 214 14.15 -0.95 17.46
CA ARG A 214 15.18 0.04 17.83
C ARG A 214 14.90 0.68 19.18
N LYS A 215 13.63 0.96 19.49
CA LYS A 215 13.19 1.39 20.83
C LYS A 215 13.60 0.34 21.86
N LEU A 216 13.23 -0.92 21.65
CA LEU A 216 13.58 -2.01 22.56
C LEU A 216 15.10 -2.17 22.74
N LYS A 217 15.88 -2.07 21.65
CA LYS A 217 17.35 -2.10 21.72
C LYS A 217 17.91 -0.97 22.58
N HIS A 218 17.37 0.23 22.46
CA HIS A 218 17.78 1.37 23.27
C HIS A 218 17.44 1.15 24.75
N LEU A 219 16.21 0.71 25.04
CA LEU A 219 15.75 0.36 26.38
C LEU A 219 16.65 -0.69 27.05
N LEU A 220 17.03 -1.75 26.31
CA LEU A 220 17.92 -2.80 26.80
C LEU A 220 19.36 -2.31 27.03
N LYS A 221 19.89 -1.47 26.14
CA LYS A 221 21.24 -0.91 26.28
C LYS A 221 21.35 -0.03 27.52
N ASN A 222 20.30 0.72 27.83
CA ASN A 222 20.22 1.65 28.96
C ASN A 222 19.42 1.05 30.12
N PHE A 223 19.52 -0.27 30.33
CA PHE A 223 18.73 -1.01 31.33
C PHE A 223 18.80 -0.37 32.73
N VAL A 224 19.99 0.02 33.19
CA VAL A 224 20.20 0.62 34.51
C VAL A 224 19.38 1.92 34.68
N HIS A 225 19.43 2.79 33.67
CA HIS A 225 18.67 4.05 33.67
C HIS A 225 17.15 3.80 33.73
N TYR A 226 16.65 2.87 32.92
CA TYR A 226 15.21 2.56 32.93
C TYR A 226 14.77 1.80 34.17
N LYS A 227 15.64 0.99 34.79
CA LYS A 227 15.40 0.36 36.10
C LYS A 227 15.17 1.42 37.18
N GLU A 228 16.07 2.41 37.28
CA GLU A 228 15.94 3.54 38.21
C GLU A 228 14.67 4.35 37.95
N ARG A 229 14.31 4.53 36.67
CA ARG A 229 13.05 5.18 36.30
C ARG A 229 11.81 4.36 36.69
N PHE A 230 11.87 3.04 36.63
CA PHE A 230 10.82 2.15 37.16
C PHE A 230 10.71 2.24 38.68
N MET A 231 11.84 2.31 39.40
CA MET A 231 11.82 2.50 40.86
C MET A 231 11.11 3.78 41.26
N THR A 232 11.43 4.89 40.58
CA THR A 232 10.85 6.20 40.88
C THR A 232 9.37 6.29 40.49
N LEU A 233 8.98 5.72 39.35
CA LEU A 233 7.58 5.74 38.91
C LEU A 233 6.66 4.87 39.76
N TYR A 234 7.14 3.72 40.24
CA TYR A 234 6.33 2.75 40.98
C TYR A 234 6.64 2.69 42.48
N ASN A 235 7.48 3.60 43.00
CA ASN A 235 7.94 3.64 44.39
C ASN A 235 8.47 2.29 44.90
N ILE A 236 9.26 1.60 44.07
CA ILE A 236 9.86 0.30 44.43
C ILE A 236 11.16 0.55 45.20
N VAL A 237 11.22 0.07 46.43
CA VAL A 237 12.39 0.24 47.33
C VAL A 237 13.48 -0.80 47.07
N ASP A 238 13.09 -1.99 46.59
CA ASP A 238 13.99 -3.12 46.36
C ASP A 238 14.56 -3.16 44.93
N ASP A 239 15.90 -3.22 44.83
CA ASP A 239 16.61 -3.19 43.55
C ASP A 239 16.41 -4.44 42.70
N GLU A 240 16.34 -5.59 43.35
CA GLU A 240 16.17 -6.86 42.66
C GLU A 240 14.76 -6.97 42.07
N GLN A 241 13.74 -6.54 42.82
CA GLN A 241 12.36 -6.44 42.33
C GLN A 241 12.22 -5.47 41.15
N ALA A 242 12.84 -4.29 41.24
CA ALA A 242 12.81 -3.32 40.15
C ALA A 242 13.46 -3.90 38.88
N ALA A 243 14.64 -4.51 39.01
CA ALA A 243 15.33 -5.15 37.89
C ALA A 243 14.49 -6.26 37.25
N LYS A 244 13.86 -7.11 38.07
CA LYS A 244 12.97 -8.19 37.60
C LYS A 244 11.77 -7.65 36.83
N ILE A 245 11.11 -6.61 37.34
CA ILE A 245 9.94 -5.99 36.70
C ILE A 245 10.34 -5.33 35.37
N THR A 246 11.44 -4.58 35.34
CA THR A 246 11.95 -3.96 34.11
C THR A 246 12.30 -5.01 33.05
N LEU A 247 12.93 -6.11 33.45
CA LEU A 247 13.25 -7.21 32.53
C LEU A 247 12.00 -7.89 31.99
N ILE A 248 11.00 -8.19 32.84
CA ILE A 248 9.72 -8.77 32.42
C ILE A 248 9.02 -7.84 31.41
N TYR A 249 9.04 -6.53 31.65
CA TYR A 249 8.47 -5.55 30.73
C TYR A 249 9.15 -5.59 29.35
N PHE A 250 10.50 -5.65 29.30
CA PHE A 250 11.24 -5.75 28.04
C PHE A 250 11.00 -7.07 27.31
N ILE A 251 10.93 -8.19 28.04
CA ILE A 251 10.59 -9.50 27.47
C ILE A 251 9.17 -9.47 26.88
N ARG A 252 8.20 -8.88 27.59
CA ARG A 252 6.82 -8.76 27.09
C ARG A 252 6.79 -7.95 25.80
N ARG A 253 7.46 -6.80 25.77
CA ARG A 253 7.55 -5.96 24.57
C ARG A 253 8.25 -6.67 23.41
N HIS A 254 9.27 -7.48 23.69
CA HIS A 254 9.89 -8.31 22.66
C HIS A 254 8.93 -9.36 22.09
N LYS A 255 8.14 -10.03 22.94
CA LYS A 255 7.10 -10.98 22.52
C LYS A 255 6.01 -10.30 21.69
N GLU A 256 5.55 -9.11 22.09
CA GLU A 256 4.56 -8.33 21.32
C GLU A 256 5.07 -8.00 19.90
N ILE A 257 6.37 -7.71 19.75
CA ILE A 257 7.00 -7.50 18.43
C ILE A 257 7.08 -8.81 17.63
N ILE A 258 7.42 -9.93 18.28
CA ILE A 258 7.48 -11.25 17.61
C ILE A 258 6.09 -11.67 17.13
N GLU A 259 5.07 -11.52 17.98
CA GLU A 259 3.67 -11.81 17.64
C GLU A 259 3.20 -10.97 16.45
N TYR A 260 3.55 -9.68 16.44
CA TYR A 260 3.28 -8.80 15.29
C TYR A 260 3.92 -9.32 13.99
N ILE A 261 5.18 -9.77 14.04
CA ILE A 261 5.90 -10.31 12.87
C ILE A 261 5.29 -11.64 12.40
N MET A 262 4.95 -12.54 13.33
CA MET A 262 4.34 -13.84 13.02
C MET A 262 2.95 -13.72 12.38
N ILE A 263 2.23 -12.64 12.66
CA ILE A 263 0.94 -12.34 12.01
C ILE A 263 1.14 -11.82 10.57
N TYR A 264 2.30 -11.23 10.28
CA TYR A 264 2.59 -10.56 9.02
C TYR A 264 3.28 -11.46 7.97
N ILE A 265 3.99 -12.50 8.40
CA ILE A 265 4.62 -13.53 7.55
C ILE A 265 3.63 -14.67 7.28
#